data_AF-A0A923BYY6-F1
#
_entry.id   AF-A0A923BYY6-F1
#
_cell.length_a   1.000
_cell.length_b   1.000
_cell.length_c   1.000
_cell.angle_alpha   90.00
_cell.angle_beta   90.00
_cell.angle_gamma   90.00
#
_symmetry.space_group_name_H-M   'P 1'
#
loop_
_entity.id
_entity.type
_entity.pdbx_description
1 polymer ?
#
loop_
_entity_poly.entity_id
_entity_poly.type
_entity_poly.pdbx_seq_one_letter_code
_entity_poly.pdbx_strand_id
1 'polypeptide(L)'
;MTNPDQALAQFQLGQLRASIDNLDSILIHTLAERFKLTQQVGKLKALYNMPPADKSREAQQIERLRHLAKESGLDPAFAEKFLNFIVAEVIRHHEQIRGQEAE
;
A
#
# COMPACT_ATOMS: atom_id res chain seq x y z
N MET A 1 -12.72 43.41 -0.56
CA MET A 1 -11.98 43.19 0.70
C MET A 1 -12.32 41.78 1.16
N THR A 2 -11.37 40.85 1.10
CA THR A 2 -11.58 39.48 1.58
C THR A 2 -11.81 39.51 3.08
N ASN A 3 -12.83 38.79 3.56
CA ASN A 3 -13.09 38.64 4.99
C ASN A 3 -11.83 38.07 5.66
N PRO A 4 -11.27 38.69 6.71
CA PRO A 4 -10.09 38.19 7.43
C PRO A 4 -10.19 36.71 7.83
N ASP A 5 -11.39 36.23 8.16
CA ASP A 5 -11.64 34.83 8.50
C ASP A 5 -11.43 33.89 7.30
N GLN A 6 -11.79 34.35 6.10
CA GLN A 6 -11.60 33.59 4.87
C GLN A 6 -10.11 33.52 4.47
N ALA A 7 -9.35 34.59 4.71
CA ALA A 7 -7.91 34.60 4.48
C ALA A 7 -7.19 33.65 5.45
N LEU A 8 -7.57 33.65 6.73
CA LEU A 8 -7.03 32.71 7.72
C LEU A 8 -7.35 31.26 7.38
N ALA A 9 -8.60 30.97 6.97
CA ALA A 9 -9.00 29.63 6.55
C ALA A 9 -8.19 29.12 5.34
N GLN A 10 -7.96 29.98 4.33
CA GLN A 10 -7.15 29.63 3.16
C GLN A 10 -5.69 29.35 3.54
N PHE A 11 -5.12 30.14 4.45
CA PHE A 11 -3.77 29.90 4.94
C PHE A 11 -3.66 28.54 5.65
N GLN A 12 -4.57 28.25 6.58
CA GLN A 12 -4.60 26.96 7.30
C GLN A 12 -4.80 25.77 6.35
N LEU A 13 -5.70 25.90 5.37
CA LEU A 13 -5.91 24.89 4.33
C LEU A 13 -4.63 24.61 3.53
N GLY A 14 -3.86 25.66 3.20
CA GLY A 14 -2.57 25.52 2.53
C GLY A 14 -1.56 24.72 3.36
N GLN A 15 -1.45 25.00 4.66
CA GLN A 15 -0.54 24.28 5.57
C GLN A 15 -0.91 22.80 5.71
N LEU A 16 -2.21 22.51 5.83
CA LEU A 16 -2.71 21.14 5.90
C LEU A 16 -2.42 20.36 4.61
N ARG A 17 -2.65 20.98 3.45
CA ARG A 17 -2.35 20.35 2.15
C ARG A 17 -0.87 20.06 1.96
N ALA A 18 0.00 21.01 2.32
CA ALA A 18 1.45 20.77 2.27
C ALA A 18 1.87 19.59 3.16
N SER A 19 1.21 19.41 4.31
CA SER A 19 1.45 18.25 5.18
C SER A 19 0.94 16.94 4.56
N ILE A 20 -0.21 16.97 3.88
CA ILE A 20 -0.75 15.82 3.14
C ILE A 20 0.19 15.42 2.00
N ASP A 21 0.66 16.37 1.21
CA ASP A 21 1.57 16.11 0.08
C ASP A 21 2.88 15.42 0.54
N ASN A 22 3.38 15.79 1.72
CA ASN A 22 4.53 15.13 2.34
C ASN A 22 4.21 13.69 2.75
N LEU A 23 3.04 13.44 3.35
CA LEU A 23 2.62 12.09 3.71
C LEU A 23 2.42 11.21 2.47
N ASP A 24 1.84 11.77 1.40
CA ASP A 24 1.64 11.06 0.14
C ASP A 24 2.99 10.64 -0.47
N SER A 25 4.01 11.50 -0.41
CA SER A 25 5.37 11.17 -0.83
C SER A 25 5.95 10.00 -0.04
N ILE A 26 5.77 10.00 1.29
CA ILE A 26 6.19 8.89 2.17
C ILE A 26 5.46 7.59 1.80
N LEU A 27 4.15 7.66 1.56
CA LEU A 27 3.35 6.50 1.17
C LEU A 27 3.86 5.89 -0.15
N ILE A 28 4.10 6.71 -1.17
CA ILE A 28 4.58 6.24 -2.47
C ILE A 28 5.97 5.62 -2.38
N HIS A 29 6.92 6.26 -1.68
CA HIS A 29 8.26 5.69 -1.50
C HIS A 29 8.22 4.38 -0.70
N THR A 30 7.40 4.30 0.34
CA THR A 30 7.23 3.07 1.14
C THR A 30 6.64 1.95 0.30
N LEU A 31 5.65 2.24 -0.54
CA LEU A 31 5.08 1.27 -1.48
C LEU A 31 6.13 0.79 -2.48
N ALA A 32 6.94 1.68 -3.05
CA ALA A 32 8.01 1.30 -3.99
C ALA A 32 8.99 0.30 -3.37
N GLU A 33 9.44 0.54 -2.14
CA GLU A 33 10.31 -0.42 -1.41
C GLU A 33 9.59 -1.73 -1.13
N ARG A 34 8.32 -1.68 -0.71
CA ARG A 34 7.50 -2.88 -0.52
C ARG A 34 7.39 -3.70 -1.81
N PHE A 35 7.19 -3.06 -2.96
CA PHE A 35 7.09 -3.73 -4.24
C PHE A 35 8.41 -4.39 -4.66
N LYS A 36 9.57 -3.75 -4.44
CA LYS A 36 10.89 -4.37 -4.66
C LYS A 36 11.04 -5.68 -3.88
N LEU A 37 10.64 -5.71 -2.61
CA LEU A 37 10.67 -6.93 -1.80
C LEU A 37 9.72 -7.99 -2.36
N THR A 38 8.51 -7.61 -2.77
CA THR A 38 7.57 -8.57 -3.35
C THR A 38 8.04 -9.13 -4.69
N GLN A 39 8.78 -8.37 -5.50
CA GLN A 39 9.41 -8.89 -6.72
C GLN A 39 10.47 -9.94 -6.40
N GLN A 40 11.31 -9.71 -5.38
CA GLN A 40 12.27 -10.71 -4.92
C GLN A 40 11.58 -11.99 -4.43
N VAL A 41 10.48 -11.84 -3.67
CA VAL A 41 9.63 -12.97 -3.28
C VAL A 41 9.08 -13.70 -4.51
N GLY A 42 8.64 -12.97 -5.53
CA GLY A 42 8.13 -13.54 -6.79
C GLY A 42 9.17 -14.37 -7.52
N LYS A 43 10.39 -13.83 -7.70
CA LYS A 43 11.54 -14.54 -8.30
C LYS A 43 11.89 -15.80 -7.50
N LEU A 44 11.93 -15.69 -6.16
CA LEU A 44 12.20 -16.83 -5.29
C LEU A 44 11.13 -17.92 -5.46
N LYS A 45 9.86 -17.53 -5.48
CA LYS A 45 8.74 -18.46 -5.69
C LYS A 45 8.83 -19.14 -7.05
N ALA A 46 9.14 -18.39 -8.10
CA ALA A 46 9.27 -18.94 -9.46
C ALA A 46 10.43 -19.95 -9.54
N LEU A 47 11.62 -19.58 -9.04
CA LEU A 47 12.81 -20.45 -9.00
C LEU A 47 12.56 -21.81 -8.31
N TYR A 48 11.76 -21.82 -7.24
CA TYR A 48 11.46 -23.03 -6.48
C TYR A 48 10.06 -23.60 -6.77
N ASN A 49 9.43 -23.18 -7.88
CA ASN A 49 8.11 -23.63 -8.33
C ASN A 49 7.00 -23.56 -7.24
N MET A 50 7.09 -22.55 -6.38
CA MET A 50 6.10 -22.25 -5.34
C MET A 50 4.90 -21.49 -5.92
N PRO A 51 3.69 -21.65 -5.35
CA PRO A 51 2.52 -20.93 -5.84
C PRO A 51 2.63 -19.41 -5.61
N PRO A 52 2.19 -18.59 -6.58
CA PRO A 52 2.21 -17.13 -6.45
C PRO A 52 1.29 -16.63 -5.32
N ALA A 53 0.13 -17.25 -5.14
CA ALA A 53 -0.80 -16.97 -4.05
C ALA A 53 -0.56 -17.89 -2.84
N ASP A 54 -0.81 -17.37 -1.63
CA ASP A 54 -0.74 -18.12 -0.37
C ASP A 54 -1.84 -17.61 0.57
N LYS A 55 -2.97 -18.34 0.58
CA LYS A 55 -4.16 -17.97 1.34
C LYS A 55 -3.92 -17.86 2.84
N SER A 56 -3.03 -18.68 3.39
CA SER A 56 -2.69 -18.63 4.82
C SER A 56 -1.94 -17.35 5.13
N ARG A 57 -0.96 -17.01 4.29
CA ARG A 57 -0.20 -15.77 4.43
C ARG A 57 -1.08 -14.53 4.22
N GLU A 58 -2.00 -14.55 3.28
CA GLU A 58 -2.96 -13.46 3.02
C GLU A 58 -3.87 -13.22 4.23
N ALA A 59 -4.46 -14.27 4.81
CA ALA A 59 -5.30 -14.16 6.00
C ALA A 59 -4.54 -13.55 7.20
N GLN A 60 -3.30 -13.97 7.43
CA GLN A 60 -2.46 -13.39 8.49
C GLN A 60 -2.14 -11.90 8.26
N GLN A 61 -1.93 -11.49 7.01
CA GLN A 61 -1.69 -10.08 6.68
C GLN A 61 -2.93 -9.23 6.93
N ILE A 62 -4.12 -9.72 6.56
CA ILE A 62 -5.40 -9.03 6.81
C ILE A 62 -5.61 -8.83 8.31
N GLU A 63 -5.47 -9.89 9.12
CA GLU A 63 -5.69 -9.80 10.56
C GLU A 63 -4.74 -8.79 11.22
N ARG A 64 -3.44 -8.89 10.91
CA ARG A 64 -2.43 -7.95 11.42
C ARG A 64 -2.74 -6.51 11.00
N LEU A 65 -3.20 -6.29 9.77
CA LEU A 65 -3.46 -4.95 9.26
C LEU A 65 -4.74 -4.34 9.85
N ARG A 66 -5.78 -5.14 10.09
CA ARG A 66 -6.98 -4.71 10.82
C ARG A 66 -6.65 -4.25 12.24
N HIS A 67 -5.73 -4.95 12.92
CA HIS A 67 -5.23 -4.53 14.23
C HIS A 67 -4.52 -3.17 14.16
N LEU A 68 -3.54 -3.04 13.26
CA LEU A 68 -2.79 -1.79 13.08
C LEU A 68 -3.70 -0.60 12.71
N ALA A 69 -4.70 -0.84 11.86
CA ALA A 69 -5.69 0.17 11.51
C ALA A 69 -6.43 0.67 12.75
N LYS A 70 -6.93 -0.25 13.59
CA LYS A 70 -7.62 0.09 14.84
C LYS A 70 -6.73 0.89 15.79
N GLU A 71 -5.47 0.49 15.96
CA GLU A 71 -4.50 1.21 16.81
C GLU A 71 -4.18 2.61 16.29
N SER A 72 -4.24 2.79 14.97
CA SER A 72 -3.92 4.05 14.29
C SER A 72 -5.15 4.96 14.11
N GLY A 73 -6.34 4.55 14.57
CA GLY A 73 -7.59 5.28 14.37
C GLY A 73 -8.11 5.27 12.92
N LEU A 74 -7.63 4.33 12.09
CA LEU A 74 -8.08 4.12 10.72
C LEU A 74 -9.18 3.06 10.69
N ASP A 75 -10.19 3.23 9.83
CA ASP A 75 -11.22 2.22 9.61
C ASP A 75 -10.61 0.89 9.15
N PRO A 76 -10.77 -0.21 9.92
CA PRO A 76 -10.24 -1.51 9.54
C PRO A 76 -10.78 -2.03 8.20
N ALA A 77 -12.02 -1.68 7.83
CA ALA A 77 -12.60 -2.09 6.56
C ALA A 77 -11.94 -1.37 5.37
N PHE A 78 -11.62 -0.08 5.54
CA PHE A 78 -10.82 0.67 4.56
C PHE A 78 -9.41 0.08 4.43
N ALA A 79 -8.76 -0.21 5.56
CA ALA A 79 -7.41 -0.76 5.57
C ALA A 79 -7.36 -2.13 4.84
N GLU A 80 -8.34 -2.99 5.08
CA GLU A 80 -8.48 -4.28 4.40
C GLU A 80 -8.66 -4.11 2.88
N LYS A 81 -9.53 -3.19 2.43
CA LYS A 81 -9.70 -2.89 1.00
C LYS A 81 -8.39 -2.44 0.35
N PHE A 82 -7.64 -1.56 1.03
CA PHE A 82 -6.35 -1.10 0.55
C PHE A 82 -5.34 -2.24 0.44
N LEU A 83 -5.26 -3.11 1.45
CA LEU A 83 -4.37 -4.28 1.40
C LEU A 83 -4.74 -5.23 0.26
N ASN A 84 -6.03 -5.51 0.09
CA ASN A 84 -6.51 -6.40 -0.99
C ASN A 84 -6.12 -5.86 -2.37
N PHE A 85 -6.23 -4.55 -2.58
CA PHE A 85 -5.76 -3.90 -3.80
C PHE A 85 -4.25 -4.11 -4.03
N ILE A 86 -3.43 -3.89 -3.00
CA ILE A 86 -1.98 -4.07 -3.10
C ILE A 86 -1.60 -5.54 -3.33
N VAL A 87 -2.26 -6.49 -2.67
CA VAL A 87 -1.99 -7.93 -2.80
C VAL A 87 -2.34 -8.42 -4.21
N ALA A 88 -3.47 -7.97 -4.77
CA ALA A 88 -3.86 -8.31 -6.15
C ALA A 88 -2.78 -7.90 -7.16
N GLU A 89 -2.22 -6.68 -7.00
CA GLU A 89 -1.16 -6.19 -7.87
C GLU A 89 0.15 -6.97 -7.70
N VAL A 90 0.47 -7.42 -6.48
CA VAL A 90 1.63 -8.28 -6.22
C VAL A 90 1.48 -9.65 -6.90
N ILE A 91 0.30 -10.27 -6.81
CA ILE A 91 0.04 -11.58 -7.45
C ILE A 91 0.19 -11.44 -8.97
N ARG A 92 -0.37 -10.39 -9.57
CA ARG A 92 -0.22 -10.09 -11.00
C ARG A 92 1.25 -10.01 -11.41
N HIS A 93 2.11 -9.36 -10.60
CA HIS A 93 3.54 -9.31 -10.85
C HIS A 93 4.23 -10.68 -10.72
N HIS A 94 3.82 -11.53 -9.77
CA HIS A 94 4.39 -12.87 -9.61
C HIS A 94 4.07 -13.76 -10.81
N GLU A 95 2.84 -13.67 -11.32
CA GLU A 95 2.43 -14.38 -12.53
C GLU A 95 3.26 -13.95 -13.76
N GLN A 96 3.53 -12.65 -13.91
CA GLN A 96 4.38 -12.11 -14.97
C GLN A 96 5.82 -12.61 -14.88
N ILE A 97 6.43 -12.59 -13.69
CA ILE A 97 7.80 -13.08 -13.47
C ILE A 97 7.90 -14.55 -13.88
N ARG A 98 6.93 -15.37 -13.47
CA ARG A 98 6.91 -16.80 -13.83
C ARG A 98 6.72 -17.02 -15.33
N GLY A 99 5.95 -16.18 -16.01
CA GLY A 99 5.80 -16.22 -17.47
C GLY A 99 7.09 -15.84 -18.22
N GLN A 100 7.86 -14.88 -17.69
CA GLN A 100 9.14 -14.45 -18.27
C GLN A 100 10.28 -15.46 -18.05
N GLU A 101 10.26 -16.22 -16.95
CA GLU A 101 11.26 -17.29 -16.70
C GLU A 101 10.96 -18.58 -17.50
N ALA A 102 9.77 -18.68 -18.12
CA ALA A 102 9.39 -19.82 -18.95
C ALA A 102 9.74 -19.66 -20.44
N GLU A 103 10.31 -18.51 -20.84
CA GLU A 103 10.90 -18.23 -22.15
C GLU A 103 12.43 -18.34 -22.11
#